data_AF-G8LYD0-F1
#
_entry.id   AF-G8LYD0-F1
#
_cell.length_a   1.000
_cell.length_b   1.000
_cell.length_c   1.000
_cell.angle_alpha   90.00
_cell.angle_beta   90.00
_cell.angle_gamma   90.00
#
_symmetry.space_group_name_H-M   'P 1'
#
loop_
_entity.id
_entity.type
_entity.pdbx_description
1 polymer ?
#
loop_
_entity_poly.entity_id
_entity_poly.type
_entity_poly.pdbx_seq_one_letter_code
_entity_poly.pdbx_strand_id
1 'polypeptide(L)'
;MRVGKHTIFMIKFITDFINGEIERYFFDLDYSAYVIEHFPHMEYENSELADKFAHTVDRAYELGTSPGLSDEEFRMEIANAFNEWLGEKRPNLI
;
A
#
# COMPACT_ATOMS: atom_id res chain seq x y z
N MET A 1 2.68 14.28 9.41
CA MET A 1 1.30 13.76 9.53
C MET A 1 1.16 13.04 10.86
N ARG A 2 0.11 13.31 11.67
CA ARG A 2 -0.20 12.45 12.82
C ARG A 2 -1.12 11.36 12.30
N VAL A 3 -0.63 10.12 12.30
CA VAL A 3 -1.37 8.93 11.88
C VAL A 3 -1.62 8.05 13.09
N GLY A 4 -2.75 7.33 13.09
CA GLY A 4 -3.05 6.40 14.16
C GLY A 4 -2.35 5.05 13.99
N LYS A 5 -2.57 4.15 14.94
CA LYS A 5 -1.83 2.89 15.04
C LYS A 5 -2.10 1.95 13.86
N HIS A 6 -3.30 1.96 13.30
CA HIS A 6 -3.65 1.08 12.18
C HIS A 6 -3.03 1.58 10.88
N THR A 7 -3.04 2.90 10.67
CA THR A 7 -2.33 3.52 9.55
C THR A 7 -0.81 3.25 9.63
N ILE A 8 -0.22 3.37 10.83
CA ILE A 8 1.21 3.05 11.04
C ILE A 8 1.51 1.59 10.72
N PHE A 9 0.63 0.68 11.13
CA PHE A 9 0.77 -0.74 10.82
C PHE A 9 0.81 -0.99 9.31
N MET A 10 -0.17 -0.46 8.57
CA MET A 10 -0.22 -0.62 7.11
C MET A 10 1.00 0.01 6.43
N ILE A 11 1.44 1.19 6.87
CA ILE A 11 2.67 1.82 6.37
C ILE A 11 3.86 0.89 6.53
N LYS A 12 4.03 0.30 7.72
CA LYS A 12 5.15 -0.61 7.99
C LYS A 12 5.07 -1.86 7.12
N PHE A 13 3.92 -2.54 7.11
CA PHE A 13 3.72 -3.76 6.32
C PHE A 13 4.04 -3.55 4.84
N ILE A 14 3.58 -2.45 4.25
CA ILE A 14 3.84 -2.12 2.84
C ILE A 14 5.31 -1.73 2.62
N THR A 15 5.93 -1.00 3.56
CA THR A 15 7.35 -0.65 3.51
C THR A 15 8.23 -1.90 3.53
N ASP A 16 7.95 -2.85 4.42
CA ASP A 16 8.69 -4.11 4.55
C ASP A 16 8.62 -4.90 3.22
N PHE A 17 7.45 -4.89 2.55
CA PHE A 17 7.32 -5.47 1.20
C PHE A 17 8.12 -4.72 0.12
N ILE A 18 8.03 -3.39 0.07
CA ILE A 18 8.75 -2.56 -0.91
C ILE A 18 10.27 -2.71 -0.77
N ASN A 19 10.77 -2.87 0.45
CA ASN A 19 12.19 -3.07 0.72
C ASN A 19 12.66 -4.52 0.47
N GLY A 20 11.75 -5.43 0.12
CA GLY A 20 12.04 -6.84 -0.11
C GLY A 20 12.27 -7.66 1.17
N GLU A 21 11.84 -7.14 2.32
CA GLU A 21 11.85 -7.88 3.59
C GLU A 21 10.72 -8.93 3.64
N ILE A 22 9.66 -8.69 2.86
CA ILE A 22 8.54 -9.62 2.66
C ILE A 22 8.53 -10.04 1.18
N GLU A 23 8.54 -11.34 0.91
CA GLU A 23 8.37 -11.87 -0.44
C GLU A 23 6.94 -11.68 -0.95
N ARG A 24 6.76 -11.61 -2.27
CA ARG A 24 5.45 -11.39 -2.90
C ARG A 24 4.40 -12.38 -2.41
N TYR A 25 4.78 -13.66 -2.29
CA TYR A 25 3.90 -14.73 -1.80
C TYR A 25 3.31 -14.43 -0.43
N PHE A 26 4.13 -14.02 0.56
CA PHE A 26 3.65 -13.72 1.91
C PHE A 26 2.86 -12.42 1.96
N PHE A 27 3.29 -11.40 1.20
CA PHE A 27 2.55 -10.16 1.07
C PHE A 27 1.14 -10.41 0.54
N ASP A 28 0.98 -11.28 -0.47
CA ASP A 28 -0.34 -11.66 -1.01
C ASP A 28 -1.24 -12.38 -0.02
N LEU A 29 -0.69 -13.33 0.74
CA LEU A 29 -1.46 -14.09 1.71
C LEU A 29 -2.06 -13.20 2.80
N ASP A 30 -1.29 -12.20 3.24
CA ASP A 30 -1.65 -11.36 4.38
C ASP A 30 -2.41 -10.09 3.97
N TYR A 31 -2.22 -9.57 2.74
CA TYR A 31 -2.72 -8.26 2.33
C TYR A 31 -4.23 -8.09 2.57
N SER A 32 -5.04 -9.01 2.03
CA SER A 32 -6.50 -8.91 2.13
C SER A 32 -6.97 -8.97 3.59
N ALA A 33 -6.33 -9.78 4.43
CA ALA A 33 -6.66 -9.89 5.84
C ALA A 33 -6.35 -8.58 6.58
N TYR A 34 -5.19 -7.97 6.33
CA TYR A 34 -4.81 -6.71 6.95
C TYR A 34 -5.63 -5.52 6.44
N VAL A 35 -6.03 -5.48 5.17
CA VAL A 35 -6.97 -4.45 4.69
C VAL A 35 -8.32 -4.58 5.43
N ILE A 36 -8.88 -5.78 5.53
CA ILE A 36 -10.14 -6.01 6.26
C ILE A 36 -10.03 -5.61 7.74
N GLU A 37 -8.91 -5.92 8.39
CA GLU A 37 -8.69 -5.62 9.81
C GLU A 37 -8.44 -4.12 10.05
N HIS A 38 -7.59 -3.48 9.25
CA HIS A 38 -7.07 -2.15 9.56
C HIS A 38 -7.82 -1.01 8.88
N PHE A 39 -8.39 -1.23 7.69
CA PHE A 39 -9.00 -0.15 6.91
C PHE A 39 -10.13 0.58 7.66
N PRO A 40 -11.11 -0.10 8.31
CA PRO A 40 -12.16 0.60 9.04
C PRO A 40 -11.61 1.50 10.15
N HIS A 41 -10.51 1.09 10.79
CA HIS A 41 -9.85 1.90 11.81
C HIS A 41 -9.08 3.08 11.21
N MET A 42 -8.46 2.90 10.03
CA MET A 42 -7.83 4.00 9.30
C MET A 42 -8.85 5.09 8.94
N GLU A 43 -10.07 4.72 8.58
CA GLU A 43 -11.16 5.69 8.30
C GLU A 43 -11.49 6.54 9.53
N TYR A 44 -11.51 5.95 10.73
CA TYR A 44 -11.70 6.69 11.98
C TYR A 44 -10.48 7.54 12.37
N GLU A 45 -9.26 7.09 12.05
CA GLU A 45 -8.01 7.79 12.36
C GLU A 45 -7.83 9.04 11.46
N ASN A 46 -8.05 8.88 10.16
CA ASN A 46 -8.00 9.92 9.15
C ASN A 46 -8.70 9.46 7.87
N SER A 47 -9.96 9.85 7.70
CA SER A 47 -10.79 9.42 6.57
C SER A 47 -10.24 9.82 5.20
N GLU A 48 -9.64 11.01 5.07
CA GLU A 48 -9.04 11.46 3.80
C GLU A 48 -7.84 10.60 3.40
N LEU A 49 -7.00 10.23 4.38
CA LEU A 49 -5.85 9.38 4.13
C LEU A 49 -6.26 7.93 3.83
N ALA A 50 -7.32 7.43 4.48
CA ALA A 50 -7.88 6.11 4.21
C ALA A 50 -8.52 6.04 2.81
N ASP A 51 -9.29 7.05 2.42
CA ASP A 51 -9.87 7.16 1.07
C ASP A 51 -8.76 7.16 0.01
N LYS A 52 -7.69 7.94 0.26
CA LYS A 52 -6.53 7.96 -0.62
C LYS A 52 -5.80 6.62 -0.69
N PHE A 53 -5.71 5.86 0.41
CA PHE A 53 -5.16 4.50 0.41
C PHE A 53 -5.94 3.59 -0.56
N ALA A 54 -7.28 3.60 -0.46
CA ALA A 54 -8.14 2.80 -1.32
C ALA A 54 -7.94 3.14 -2.81
N HIS A 55 -7.81 4.43 -3.13
CA HIS A 55 -7.62 4.89 -4.50
C HIS A 55 -6.19 4.77 -5.05
N THR A 56 -5.22 4.37 -4.23
CA THR A 56 -3.81 4.22 -4.63
C THR A 56 -3.30 2.81 -4.41
N VAL A 57 -2.91 2.45 -3.19
CA VAL A 57 -2.26 1.17 -2.88
C VAL A 57 -3.21 -0.01 -3.08
N ASP A 58 -4.45 0.07 -2.58
CA ASP A 58 -5.44 -1.01 -2.71
C ASP A 58 -5.78 -1.25 -4.18
N ARG A 59 -6.03 -0.16 -4.93
CA ARG A 59 -6.20 -0.22 -6.37
C ARG A 59 -4.99 -0.81 -7.11
N ALA A 60 -3.76 -0.45 -6.73
CA ALA A 60 -2.55 -0.99 -7.36
C ALA A 60 -2.40 -2.49 -7.08
N TYR A 61 -2.74 -2.93 -5.86
CA TYR A 61 -2.78 -4.35 -5.50
C TYR A 61 -3.80 -5.12 -6.35
N GLU A 62 -5.03 -4.62 -6.48
CA GLU A 62 -6.08 -5.25 -7.30
C GLU A 62 -5.70 -5.34 -8.78
N LEU A 63 -5.08 -4.30 -9.34
CA LEU A 63 -4.65 -4.29 -10.73
C LEU A 63 -3.41 -5.18 -10.96
N GLY A 64 -2.48 -5.20 -10.01
CA GLY A 64 -1.23 -5.96 -10.10
C GLY A 64 -1.38 -7.45 -9.84
N THR A 65 -2.48 -7.89 -9.24
CA THR A 65 -2.85 -9.32 -9.11
C THR A 65 -3.50 -9.89 -10.38
N SER A 66 -3.83 -9.05 -11.36
CA SER A 66 -4.22 -9.48 -12.72
C SER A 66 -3.01 -10.11 -13.44
N PRO A 67 -3.18 -11.18 -14.25
CA PRO A 67 -2.05 -11.93 -14.79
C PRO A 67 -1.22 -11.07 -15.75
N GLY A 68 -0.01 -10.70 -15.34
CA GLY A 68 0.92 -9.98 -16.22
C GLY A 68 2.20 -9.42 -15.60
N LEU A 69 2.23 -9.12 -14.29
CA LEU A 69 3.42 -8.51 -13.67
C LEU A 69 4.34 -9.55 -13.03
N SER A 70 5.64 -9.37 -13.19
CA SER A 70 6.66 -10.02 -12.36
C SER A 70 6.62 -9.46 -10.93
N ASP A 71 7.21 -10.19 -9.97
CA ASP A 71 7.33 -9.74 -8.57
C ASP A 71 8.00 -8.37 -8.44
N GLU A 72 8.99 -8.09 -9.29
CA GLU A 72 9.72 -6.82 -9.32
C GLU A 72 8.87 -5.68 -9.87
N GLU A 73 8.16 -5.91 -10.98
CA GLU A 73 7.21 -4.93 -11.53
C GLU A 73 6.08 -4.65 -10.54
N PHE A 74 5.52 -5.69 -9.92
CA PHE A 74 4.48 -5.54 -8.91
C PHE A 74 4.99 -4.73 -7.70
N ARG A 75 6.21 -5.00 -7.22
CA ARG A 75 6.81 -4.24 -6.12
C ARG A 75 7.01 -2.77 -6.49
N MET A 76 7.45 -2.47 -7.71
CA MET A 76 7.58 -1.10 -8.20
C MET A 76 6.23 -0.38 -8.25
N GLU A 77 5.17 -1.05 -8.73
CA GLU A 77 3.81 -0.48 -8.75
C GLU A 77 3.30 -0.16 -7.35
N ILE A 78 3.47 -1.07 -6.38
CA ILE A 78 3.10 -0.82 -4.97
C ILE A 78 3.94 0.32 -4.39
N ALA A 79 5.24 0.40 -4.69
CA ALA A 79 6.08 1.50 -4.23
C ALA A 79 5.63 2.87 -4.77
N ASN A 80 5.27 2.93 -6.06
CA ASN A 80 4.74 4.13 -6.68
C ASN A 80 3.41 4.55 -6.05
N ALA A 81 2.49 3.61 -5.87
CA ALA A 81 1.21 3.85 -5.23
C ALA A 81 1.35 4.27 -3.76
N PHE A 82 2.32 3.70 -3.03
CA PHE A 82 2.62 4.05 -1.64
C PHE A 82 3.14 5.49 -1.51
N ASN A 83 4.04 5.93 -2.40
CA ASN A 83 4.50 7.32 -2.43
C ASN A 83 3.34 8.28 -2.74
N GLU A 84 2.49 7.92 -3.70
CA GLU A 84 1.29 8.69 -4.03
C GLU A 84 0.34 8.79 -2.85
N TRP A 85 0.10 7.68 -2.13
CA TRP A 85 -0.71 7.65 -0.91
C TRP A 85 -0.21 8.65 0.14
N LEU A 86 1.07 8.60 0.48
CA LEU A 86 1.66 9.47 1.50
C LEU A 86 1.85 10.93 1.03
N GLY A 87 1.59 11.20 -0.26
CA GLY A 87 1.69 12.54 -0.82
C GLY A 87 3.13 12.95 -1.14
N GLU A 88 4.04 11.98 -1.26
CA GLU A 88 5.35 12.20 -1.83
C GLU A 88 5.18 12.40 -3.34
N LYS A 89 5.36 13.65 -3.80
CA LYS A 89 5.36 13.94 -5.24
C LYS A 89 6.47 13.12 -5.89
N ARG A 90 6.14 12.39 -6.96
CA ARG A 90 7.15 11.91 -7.91
C ARG A 90 8.10 13.08 -8.23
N PRO A 91 9.43 12.90 -8.25
CA PRO A 91 10.26 13.81 -9.02
C PRO A 91 9.68 13.79 -10.43
N ASN A 92 9.24 14.95 -10.93
CA ASN A 92 8.86 15.07 -12.33
C ASN A 92 10.05 14.61 -13.17
N LEU A 93 9.99 13.39 -13.70
CA LEU A 93 10.91 12.95 -14.73
C LEU A 93 10.44 13.64 -16.01
N ILE A 94 11.15 14.72 -16.35
CA ILE A 94 11.06 15.49 -17.60
C ILE A 94 11.77 14.69 -18.70
#